data_AF-A0A4S8HYL5-F1
#
_entry.id   AF-A0A4S8HYL5-F1
#
_cell.length_a   1.000
_cell.length_b   1.000
_cell.length_c   1.000
_cell.angle_alpha   90.00
_cell.angle_beta   90.00
_cell.angle_gamma   90.00
#
_symmetry.space_group_name_H-M   'P 1'
#
loop_
_entity.id
_entity.type
_entity.pdbx_description
1 polymer ?
#
loop_
_entity_poly.entity_id
_entity_poly.type
_entity_poly.pdbx_seq_one_letter_code
_entity_poly.pdbx_strand_id
1 'polypeptide(L)'
;MKKDKIFDWQSLETRLSAGLQQEQNSFQLKDTPFYPLAFHAEMPENSEYENGHISFRFKDFTLSALNSLTLNTDACRHTGNELSIALRLNDAALKARYEINTKYASRITLDTGGNMRDLDATACGEGGADNNGVAPLSQDEIDAMVTQARSHRDSIQETMHGPTLMSAYNEHSESYNSAFVTSERLRKLWAQGGITTQMSRDTHDSLNNNTVVNSATTLYSNKRTYNQNAASQQVNVAFALTIMESQARNDGNTALADKYKAAANAAASFQSTVNQTGDDKKQPANMTGSQVYDTLNNPMMQLVSVSDEQFNNMIDQANDADSKDGGADAVAIENGWRILDADERKMIRERMFLFQEELTAIKGIQPELLWAGDCQADLKGMEATITVTYDTQTAAWTVSHSEVTLPGFYMEVDDATWHGKTANIVRERLANIHFVKSLLQSKIQSGIQSILEKVIVQSL
;
A
#
# COMPACT_ATOMS: atom_id res chain seq x y z
N MET A 1 64.68 6.86 -25.13
CA MET A 1 63.45 6.65 -24.33
C MET A 1 63.60 7.44 -23.03
N LYS A 2 62.72 8.43 -22.79
CA LYS A 2 62.78 9.26 -21.57
C LYS A 2 62.45 8.38 -20.37
N LYS A 3 63.32 8.40 -19.36
CA LYS A 3 63.13 7.73 -18.07
C LYS A 3 61.72 8.01 -17.55
N ASP A 4 61.02 6.95 -17.16
CA ASP A 4 59.77 7.02 -16.41
C ASP A 4 59.98 7.97 -15.23
N LYS A 5 59.39 9.17 -15.31
CA LYS A 5 59.28 10.03 -14.14
C LYS A 5 58.39 9.26 -13.17
N ILE A 6 58.99 8.80 -12.08
CA ILE A 6 58.24 8.23 -10.95
C ILE A 6 57.27 9.34 -10.52
N PHE A 7 55.97 9.06 -10.67
CA PHE A 7 54.92 9.97 -10.21
C PHE A 7 54.99 10.05 -8.68
N ASP A 8 54.89 11.25 -8.13
CA ASP A 8 55.02 11.48 -6.69
C ASP A 8 53.70 11.14 -5.96
N TRP A 9 53.51 9.85 -5.73
CA TRP A 9 52.32 9.31 -5.05
C TRP A 9 52.20 9.81 -3.61
N GLN A 10 53.31 10.00 -2.91
CA GLN A 10 53.31 10.43 -1.50
C GLN A 10 52.82 11.88 -1.35
N SER A 11 53.24 12.77 -2.26
CA SER A 11 52.72 14.14 -2.31
C SER A 11 51.25 14.18 -2.71
N LEU A 12 50.79 13.28 -3.59
CA LEU A 12 49.36 13.17 -3.93
C LEU A 12 48.55 12.70 -2.72
N GLU A 13 48.97 11.64 -2.04
CA GLU A 13 48.32 11.11 -0.83
C GLU A 13 48.13 12.20 0.24
N THR A 14 49.18 12.98 0.49
CA THR A 14 49.14 14.10 1.46
C THR A 14 48.12 15.16 1.05
N ARG A 15 48.06 15.53 -0.22
CA ARG A 15 47.08 16.52 -0.74
C ARG A 15 45.65 15.98 -0.67
N LEU A 16 45.44 14.71 -1.02
CA LEU A 16 44.13 14.06 -0.95
C LEU A 16 43.61 14.00 0.50
N SER A 17 44.47 13.64 1.46
CA SER A 17 44.10 13.57 2.87
C SER A 17 43.67 14.94 3.40
N ALA A 18 44.42 16.01 3.07
CA ALA A 18 44.07 17.37 3.45
C ALA A 18 42.77 17.86 2.78
N GLY A 19 42.59 17.59 1.48
CA GLY A 19 41.37 17.96 0.75
C GLY A 19 40.13 17.25 1.27
N LEU A 20 40.24 15.95 1.59
CA LEU A 20 39.15 15.18 2.20
C LEU A 20 38.81 15.70 3.60
N GLN A 21 39.79 16.08 4.41
CA GLN A 21 39.54 16.67 5.72
C GLN A 21 38.75 17.99 5.62
N GLN A 22 39.02 18.80 4.59
CA GLN A 22 38.30 20.04 4.34
C GLN A 22 36.86 19.79 3.89
N GLU A 23 36.67 18.90 2.91
CA GLU A 23 35.35 18.62 2.32
C GLU A 23 34.44 17.82 3.24
N GLN A 24 34.99 17.01 4.16
CA GLN A 24 34.23 16.22 5.13
C GLN A 24 33.27 17.08 5.95
N ASN A 25 33.70 18.28 6.37
CA ASN A 25 32.89 19.14 7.22
C ASN A 25 31.71 19.80 6.47
N SER A 26 31.79 19.88 5.14
CA SER A 26 30.74 20.45 4.29
C SER A 26 29.83 19.41 3.64
N PHE A 27 30.18 18.13 3.73
CA PHE A 27 29.45 17.05 3.08
C PHE A 27 28.30 16.53 3.95
N GLN A 28 27.09 16.51 3.38
CA GLN A 28 25.91 15.89 4.00
C GLN A 28 25.19 14.99 2.99
N LEU A 29 24.89 13.77 3.41
CA LEU A 29 23.98 12.91 2.64
C LEU A 29 22.54 13.37 2.91
N LYS A 30 21.72 13.39 1.85
CA LYS A 30 20.29 13.69 1.98
C LYS A 30 19.58 12.63 2.82
N ASP A 31 18.65 13.10 3.64
CA ASP A 31 17.71 12.26 4.38
C ASP A 31 17.04 11.21 3.51
N THR A 32 16.63 10.13 4.16
CA THR A 32 15.80 9.10 3.52
C THR A 32 14.31 9.45 3.68
N PRO A 33 13.46 9.04 2.72
CA PRO A 33 12.01 9.09 2.93
C PRO A 33 11.60 8.15 4.08
N PHE A 34 10.37 8.31 4.56
CA PHE A 34 9.77 7.33 5.46
C PHE A 34 9.49 6.02 4.71
N TYR A 35 10.00 4.92 5.26
CA TYR A 35 9.72 3.58 4.78
C TYR A 35 8.73 2.89 5.72
N PRO A 36 7.71 2.19 5.19
CA PRO A 36 6.79 1.43 6.02
C PRO A 36 7.50 0.22 6.65
N LEU A 37 7.30 0.00 7.95
CA LEU A 37 7.79 -1.17 8.70
C LEU A 37 6.67 -2.17 8.97
N ALA A 38 5.51 -1.67 9.40
CA ALA A 38 4.36 -2.49 9.73
C ALA A 38 3.07 -1.70 9.51
N PHE A 39 1.99 -2.41 9.21
CA PHE A 39 0.66 -1.83 9.04
C PHE A 39 -0.27 -2.38 10.11
N HIS A 40 -1.15 -1.54 10.66
CA HIS A 40 -2.17 -1.94 11.65
C HIS A 40 -1.58 -2.65 12.88
N ALA A 41 -0.39 -2.25 13.31
CA ALA A 41 0.28 -2.82 14.46
C ALA A 41 -0.31 -2.24 15.76
N GLU A 42 -0.34 -3.06 16.81
CA GLU A 42 -0.65 -2.63 18.17
C GLU A 42 0.39 -1.59 18.62
N MET A 43 -0.08 -0.46 19.15
CA MET A 43 0.73 0.64 19.65
C MET A 43 1.07 0.47 21.14
N PRO A 44 2.15 1.09 21.64
CA PRO A 44 2.44 1.09 23.07
C PRO A 44 1.35 1.78 23.90
N GLU A 45 1.25 1.43 25.19
CA GLU A 45 0.20 1.90 26.11
C GLU A 45 0.07 3.43 26.23
N ASN A 46 1.14 4.18 25.90
CA ASN A 46 1.17 5.64 26.00
C ASN A 46 0.81 6.37 24.69
N SER A 47 0.46 5.65 23.62
CA SER A 47 0.07 6.25 22.35
C SER A 47 -1.38 6.78 22.38
N GLU A 48 -1.68 7.80 21.58
CA GLU A 48 -3.04 8.39 21.48
C GLU A 48 -4.08 7.41 20.90
N TYR A 49 -3.64 6.32 20.31
CA TYR A 49 -4.47 5.31 19.67
C TYR A 49 -3.86 3.92 19.82
N GLU A 50 -4.72 2.89 19.84
CA GLU A 50 -4.32 1.51 20.08
C GLU A 50 -3.60 0.85 18.88
N ASN A 51 -3.85 1.32 17.66
CA ASN A 51 -3.32 0.68 16.45
C ASN A 51 -2.86 1.71 15.40
N GLY A 52 -1.77 1.39 14.69
CA GLY A 52 -1.14 2.32 13.75
C GLY A 52 -0.27 1.67 12.67
N HIS A 53 0.03 2.45 11.64
CA HIS A 53 1.12 2.17 10.72
C HIS A 53 2.43 2.65 11.33
N ILE A 54 3.45 1.79 11.28
CA ILE A 54 4.80 2.12 11.75
C ILE A 54 5.66 2.38 10.52
N SER A 55 6.39 3.49 10.56
CA SER A 55 7.32 3.89 9.52
C SER A 55 8.66 4.28 10.13
N PHE A 56 9.72 4.24 9.35
CA PHE A 56 11.04 4.66 9.81
C PHE A 56 11.78 5.48 8.76
N ARG A 57 12.71 6.32 9.20
CA ARG A 57 13.69 6.98 8.33
C ARG A 57 15.02 7.17 9.03
N PHE A 58 16.06 7.36 8.23
CA PHE A 58 17.35 7.92 8.62
C PHE A 58 17.49 9.36 8.12
N LYS A 59 18.08 10.22 8.94
CA LYS A 59 18.35 11.64 8.66
C LYS A 59 19.66 12.10 9.30
N ASP A 60 20.06 13.33 9.01
CA ASP A 60 21.22 13.99 9.62
C ASP A 60 22.52 13.17 9.48
N PHE A 61 22.71 12.60 8.29
CA PHE A 61 23.88 11.78 7.99
C PHE A 61 25.18 12.59 8.04
N THR A 62 26.16 12.07 8.76
CA THR A 62 27.51 12.63 8.87
C THR A 62 28.54 11.53 8.58
N LEU A 63 29.42 11.76 7.62
CA LEU A 63 30.60 10.93 7.40
C LEU A 63 31.80 11.51 8.14
N SER A 64 32.60 10.65 8.74
CA SER A 64 33.78 11.03 9.52
C SER A 64 34.99 10.17 9.17
N ALA A 65 36.17 10.70 9.50
CA ALA A 65 37.47 10.06 9.31
C ALA A 65 37.79 9.68 7.84
N LEU A 66 37.29 10.48 6.88
CA LEU A 66 37.60 10.30 5.46
C LEU A 66 39.06 10.66 5.12
N ASN A 67 39.73 11.39 6.00
CA ASN A 67 41.13 11.77 5.83
C ASN A 67 42.13 10.63 6.15
N SER A 68 41.69 9.56 6.83
CA SER A 68 42.48 8.34 7.04
C SER A 68 42.44 7.48 5.78
N LEU A 69 43.23 7.86 4.78
CA LEU A 69 43.33 7.17 3.50
C LEU A 69 44.75 6.63 3.27
N THR A 70 44.85 5.58 2.48
CA THR A 70 46.10 5.04 1.96
C THR A 70 45.99 4.81 0.46
N LEU A 71 46.99 5.24 -0.31
CA LEU A 71 47.08 4.90 -1.73
C LEU A 71 47.56 3.47 -1.92
N ASN A 72 46.88 2.72 -2.78
CA ASN A 72 47.38 1.45 -3.27
C ASN A 72 48.30 1.71 -4.48
N THR A 73 49.55 2.08 -4.20
CA THR A 73 50.53 2.50 -5.23
C THR A 73 50.79 1.43 -6.29
N ASP A 74 50.63 0.14 -5.95
CA ASP A 74 50.81 -0.97 -6.88
C ASP A 74 49.65 -1.08 -7.90
N ALA A 75 48.46 -0.59 -7.52
CA ALA A 75 47.28 -0.53 -8.38
C ALA A 75 47.14 0.81 -9.13
N CYS A 76 47.78 1.87 -8.63
CA CYS A 76 47.82 3.17 -9.30
C CYS A 76 48.59 3.11 -10.62
N ARG A 77 48.11 3.83 -11.64
CA ARG A 77 48.72 3.86 -12.98
C ARG A 77 48.74 5.27 -13.54
N HIS A 78 49.82 5.61 -14.23
CA HIS A 78 49.94 6.87 -14.96
C HIS A 78 50.42 6.57 -16.39
N THR A 79 49.55 6.75 -17.38
CA THR A 79 49.82 6.42 -18.78
C THR A 79 49.45 7.60 -19.67
N GLY A 80 50.44 8.37 -20.12
CA GLY A 80 50.20 9.52 -21.00
C GLY A 80 49.40 10.61 -20.31
N ASN A 81 48.17 10.85 -20.76
CA ASN A 81 47.24 11.84 -20.20
C ASN A 81 46.24 11.23 -19.21
N GLU A 82 46.34 9.93 -18.90
CA GLU A 82 45.43 9.24 -18.00
C GLU A 82 46.14 8.88 -16.68
N LEU A 83 45.46 9.15 -15.57
CA LEU A 83 45.89 8.82 -14.23
C LEU A 83 44.79 8.04 -13.51
N SER A 84 45.09 6.80 -13.13
CA SER A 84 44.20 5.95 -12.34
C SER A 84 44.73 5.85 -10.91
N ILE A 85 43.90 6.25 -9.95
CA ILE A 85 44.22 6.37 -8.53
C ILE A 85 43.37 5.35 -7.78
N ALA A 86 44.02 4.36 -7.18
CA ALA A 86 43.40 3.39 -6.30
C ALA A 86 43.67 3.78 -4.84
N LEU A 87 42.62 3.93 -4.04
CA LEU A 87 42.70 4.38 -2.66
C LEU A 87 41.86 3.51 -1.74
N ARG A 88 42.29 3.41 -0.48
CA ARG A 88 41.59 2.74 0.59
C ARG A 88 41.36 3.70 1.76
N LEU A 89 40.12 3.84 2.19
CA LEU A 89 39.69 4.61 3.35
C LEU A 89 39.67 3.68 4.56
N ASN A 90 40.56 3.92 5.51
CA ASN A 90 40.83 2.96 6.59
C ASN A 90 39.83 3.08 7.73
N ASP A 91 39.47 4.29 8.15
CA ASP A 91 38.70 4.52 9.38
C ASP A 91 37.33 5.18 9.15
N ALA A 92 36.84 5.19 7.91
CA ALA A 92 35.60 5.86 7.57
C ALA A 92 34.44 5.35 8.43
N ALA A 93 33.66 6.27 9.01
CA ALA A 93 32.49 5.94 9.80
C ALA A 93 31.31 6.85 9.44
N LEU A 94 30.12 6.26 9.38
CA LEU A 94 28.86 6.95 9.20
C LEU A 94 28.15 7.10 10.53
N LYS A 95 27.66 8.31 10.81
CA LYS A 95 26.69 8.58 11.88
C LYS A 95 25.42 9.15 11.27
N ALA A 96 24.28 8.83 11.85
CA ALA A 96 22.99 9.35 11.45
C ALA A 96 22.04 9.34 12.65
N ARG A 97 20.86 9.92 12.46
CA ARG A 97 19.74 9.79 13.38
C ARG A 97 18.65 8.96 12.74
N TYR A 98 18.01 8.10 13.51
CA TYR A 98 16.80 7.41 13.08
C TYR A 98 15.58 8.09 13.70
N GLU A 99 14.46 7.99 12.99
CA GLU A 99 13.13 8.30 13.51
C GLU A 99 12.20 7.16 13.14
N ILE A 100 11.42 6.69 14.11
CA ILE A 100 10.32 5.75 13.93
C ILE A 100 9.05 6.51 14.25
N ASN A 101 8.20 6.64 13.25
CA ASN A 101 6.94 7.35 13.36
C ASN A 101 5.78 6.38 13.27
N THR A 102 4.74 6.71 14.01
CA THR A 102 3.45 6.04 13.97
C THR A 102 2.40 6.96 13.37
N LYS A 103 1.46 6.39 12.63
CA LYS A 103 0.25 7.09 12.16
C LYS A 103 -0.95 6.22 12.45
N TYR A 104 -2.03 6.80 12.98
CA TYR A 104 -3.26 6.07 13.26
C TYR A 104 -3.69 5.20 12.08
N ALA A 105 -4.01 3.96 12.39
CA ALA A 105 -4.62 3.02 11.48
C ALA A 105 -5.48 2.06 12.30
N SER A 106 -6.78 2.04 12.03
CA SER A 106 -7.71 1.10 12.65
C SER A 106 -7.22 -0.35 12.53
N ARG A 107 -7.48 -1.18 13.54
CA ARG A 107 -7.17 -2.61 13.49
C ARG A 107 -7.92 -3.28 12.33
N ILE A 108 -7.23 -4.14 11.59
CA ILE A 108 -7.89 -5.03 10.62
C ILE A 108 -8.46 -6.22 11.40
N THR A 109 -9.77 -6.29 11.46
CA THR A 109 -10.53 -7.39 12.07
C THR A 109 -11.17 -8.29 11.02
N LEU A 110 -10.90 -8.04 9.73
CA LEU A 110 -11.52 -8.71 8.58
C LEU A 110 -10.42 -9.19 7.61
N ASP A 111 -10.53 -10.39 7.06
CA ASP A 111 -9.69 -10.87 5.95
C ASP A 111 -9.97 -10.06 4.68
N THR A 112 -9.24 -8.96 4.50
CA THR A 112 -9.40 -8.09 3.32
C THR A 112 -8.74 -8.67 2.06
N GLY A 113 -7.96 -9.76 2.19
CA GLY A 113 -7.18 -10.38 1.13
C GLY A 113 -7.94 -11.38 0.26
N GLY A 114 -9.20 -11.65 0.55
CA GLY A 114 -10.04 -12.41 -0.36
C GLY A 114 -11.41 -12.80 0.17
N ASN A 115 -11.50 -13.28 1.41
CA ASN A 115 -12.77 -13.85 1.90
C ASN A 115 -13.65 -12.85 2.64
N MET A 116 -13.13 -11.67 3.01
CA MET A 116 -13.85 -10.60 3.69
C MET A 116 -14.61 -11.12 4.93
N ARG A 117 -13.93 -11.94 5.75
CA ARG A 117 -14.49 -12.59 6.96
C ARG A 117 -13.79 -12.10 8.22
N ASP A 118 -14.48 -12.13 9.35
CA ASP A 118 -13.88 -11.73 10.61
C ASP A 118 -12.67 -12.63 10.97
N LEU A 119 -11.61 -12.02 11.49
CA LEU A 119 -10.43 -12.71 12.03
C LEU A 119 -10.68 -13.09 13.51
N ASP A 120 -10.23 -14.26 13.95
CA ASP A 120 -10.59 -14.89 15.25
C ASP A 120 -10.30 -14.04 16.52
N ALA A 121 -11.04 -14.28 17.60
CA ALA A 121 -11.26 -13.36 18.73
C ALA A 121 -10.08 -13.15 19.70
N THR A 122 -9.04 -14.00 19.73
CA THR A 122 -7.76 -13.62 20.39
C THR A 122 -7.04 -12.48 19.64
N ALA A 123 -7.49 -12.16 18.43
CA ALA A 123 -7.07 -11.07 17.59
C ALA A 123 -8.18 -10.02 17.31
N CYS A 124 -9.25 -9.95 18.13
CA CYS A 124 -10.29 -8.92 18.04
C CYS A 124 -10.69 -8.40 19.43
N GLY A 125 -9.98 -7.38 19.93
CA GLY A 125 -10.40 -6.60 21.10
C GLY A 125 -11.45 -5.56 20.70
N GLU A 126 -12.59 -5.59 21.39
CA GLU A 126 -13.66 -4.59 21.66
C GLU A 126 -14.10 -3.55 20.60
N GLY A 127 -13.61 -3.59 19.37
CA GLY A 127 -14.02 -2.70 18.27
C GLY A 127 -15.06 -3.28 17.30
N GLY A 128 -15.54 -4.51 17.52
CA GLY A 128 -16.53 -5.16 16.66
C GLY A 128 -17.93 -4.59 16.89
N ALA A 129 -18.70 -4.39 15.82
CA ALA A 129 -20.14 -4.18 15.96
C ALA A 129 -20.75 -5.33 16.81
N ASP A 130 -21.79 -5.05 17.60
CA ASP A 130 -22.52 -6.09 18.33
C ASP A 130 -22.90 -7.22 17.36
N ASN A 131 -22.29 -8.39 17.54
CA ASN A 131 -22.52 -9.56 16.69
C ASN A 131 -23.91 -10.19 16.96
N ASN A 132 -24.74 -9.59 17.82
CA ASN A 132 -26.07 -10.06 18.20
C ASN A 132 -26.08 -11.55 18.62
N GLY A 133 -24.98 -12.03 19.20
CA GLY A 133 -24.81 -13.43 19.60
C GLY A 133 -24.50 -14.43 18.47
N VAL A 134 -24.18 -13.97 17.25
CA VAL A 134 -23.69 -14.85 16.17
C VAL A 134 -22.23 -15.21 16.44
N ALA A 135 -21.96 -16.51 16.63
CA ALA A 135 -20.60 -17.01 16.79
C ALA A 135 -19.79 -16.84 15.50
N PRO A 136 -18.50 -16.45 15.60
CA PRO A 136 -17.60 -16.41 14.44
C PRO A 136 -17.49 -17.81 13.80
N LEU A 137 -17.01 -17.86 12.56
CA LEU A 137 -16.74 -19.13 11.87
C LEU A 137 -15.52 -19.80 12.51
N SER A 138 -15.60 -21.10 12.75
CA SER A 138 -14.42 -21.89 13.12
C SER A 138 -13.46 -22.03 11.93
N GLN A 139 -12.19 -22.35 12.19
CA GLN A 139 -11.23 -22.61 11.12
C GLN A 139 -11.68 -23.73 10.17
N ASP A 140 -12.29 -24.79 10.71
CA ASP A 140 -12.84 -25.89 9.91
C ASP A 140 -13.99 -25.43 9.00
N GLU A 141 -14.89 -24.57 9.51
CA GLU A 141 -15.95 -23.95 8.69
C GLU A 141 -15.34 -23.09 7.58
N ILE A 142 -14.29 -22.32 7.90
CA ILE A 142 -13.60 -21.47 6.94
C ILE A 142 -13.01 -22.33 5.81
N ASP A 143 -12.26 -23.36 6.14
CA ASP A 143 -11.58 -24.24 5.19
C ASP A 143 -12.58 -24.98 4.28
N ALA A 144 -13.69 -25.45 4.85
CA ALA A 144 -14.76 -26.09 4.09
C ALA A 144 -15.42 -25.13 3.09
N MET A 145 -15.77 -23.92 3.53
CA MET A 145 -16.38 -22.91 2.66
C MET A 145 -15.42 -22.41 1.58
N VAL A 146 -14.12 -22.23 1.88
CA VAL A 146 -13.11 -21.84 0.89
C VAL A 146 -12.92 -22.92 -0.16
N THR A 147 -12.90 -24.19 0.25
CA THR A 147 -12.83 -25.33 -0.67
C THR A 147 -14.04 -25.36 -1.60
N GLN A 148 -15.24 -25.17 -1.06
CA GLN A 148 -16.48 -25.10 -1.84
C GLN A 148 -16.49 -23.90 -2.80
N ALA A 149 -16.03 -22.72 -2.36
CA ALA A 149 -15.92 -21.54 -3.22
C ALA A 149 -14.95 -21.77 -4.39
N ARG A 150 -13.83 -22.46 -4.14
CA ARG A 150 -12.88 -22.84 -5.19
C ARG A 150 -13.50 -23.81 -6.21
N SER A 151 -14.23 -24.83 -5.77
CA SER A 151 -14.90 -25.73 -6.72
C SER A 151 -15.96 -25.02 -7.56
N HIS A 152 -16.72 -24.09 -6.97
CA HIS A 152 -17.71 -23.33 -7.72
C HIS A 152 -17.10 -22.30 -8.67
N ARG A 153 -15.91 -21.76 -8.36
CA ARG A 153 -15.17 -20.90 -9.29
C ARG A 153 -14.90 -21.61 -10.61
N ASP A 154 -14.46 -22.86 -10.57
CA ASP A 154 -14.18 -23.64 -11.78
C ASP A 154 -15.47 -23.85 -12.59
N SER A 155 -16.58 -24.23 -11.93
CA SER A 155 -17.89 -24.36 -12.59
C SER A 155 -18.40 -23.04 -13.18
N ILE A 156 -18.17 -21.90 -12.53
CA ILE A 156 -18.50 -20.58 -13.09
C ILE A 156 -17.65 -20.32 -14.34
N GLN A 157 -16.35 -20.58 -14.31
CA GLN A 157 -15.46 -20.36 -15.45
C GLN A 157 -15.81 -21.20 -16.68
N GLU A 158 -16.50 -22.33 -16.51
CA GLU A 158 -16.99 -23.17 -17.60
C GLU A 158 -18.27 -22.64 -18.27
N THR A 159 -18.95 -21.66 -17.66
CA THR A 159 -20.15 -21.03 -18.25
C THR A 159 -19.79 -19.95 -19.28
N MET A 160 -20.74 -19.61 -20.16
CA MET A 160 -20.54 -18.58 -21.20
C MET A 160 -20.11 -17.22 -20.66
N HIS A 161 -20.77 -16.71 -19.61
CA HIS A 161 -20.51 -15.36 -19.08
C HIS A 161 -19.60 -15.34 -17.84
N GLY A 162 -19.32 -16.50 -17.25
CA GLY A 162 -18.53 -16.61 -16.02
C GLY A 162 -17.10 -16.08 -16.10
N PRO A 163 -16.31 -16.36 -17.16
CA PRO A 163 -14.96 -15.79 -17.31
C PRO A 163 -14.92 -14.26 -17.28
N THR A 164 -15.92 -13.60 -17.88
CA THR A 164 -16.02 -12.13 -17.91
C THR A 164 -16.32 -11.58 -16.51
N LEU A 165 -17.27 -12.19 -15.79
CA LEU A 165 -17.58 -11.80 -14.41
C LEU A 165 -16.37 -11.99 -13.48
N MET A 166 -15.67 -13.12 -13.59
CA MET A 166 -14.47 -13.38 -12.78
C MET A 166 -13.33 -12.42 -13.10
N SER A 167 -13.18 -12.03 -14.37
CA SER A 167 -12.17 -11.05 -14.79
C SER A 167 -12.47 -9.66 -14.20
N ALA A 168 -13.73 -9.20 -14.28
CA ALA A 168 -14.15 -7.92 -13.70
C ALA A 168 -13.96 -7.88 -12.18
N TYR A 169 -14.23 -8.98 -11.46
CA TYR A 169 -13.93 -9.07 -10.02
C TYR A 169 -12.42 -8.94 -9.74
N ASN A 170 -11.60 -9.68 -10.47
CA ASN A 170 -10.14 -9.67 -10.26
C ASN A 170 -9.52 -8.31 -10.58
N GLU A 171 -10.01 -7.62 -11.61
CA GLU A 171 -9.54 -6.29 -12.02
C GLU A 171 -9.62 -5.26 -10.90
N HIS A 172 -10.67 -5.31 -10.08
CA HIS A 172 -10.93 -4.33 -9.03
C HIS A 172 -10.61 -4.82 -7.61
N SER A 173 -10.13 -6.06 -7.47
CA SER A 173 -9.83 -6.70 -6.16
C SER A 173 -8.89 -5.87 -5.27
N GLU A 174 -7.84 -5.26 -5.83
CA GLU A 174 -6.93 -4.37 -5.11
C GLU A 174 -7.64 -3.13 -4.53
N SER A 175 -8.59 -2.57 -5.29
CA SER A 175 -9.36 -1.40 -4.87
C SER A 175 -10.36 -1.77 -3.78
N TYR A 176 -11.04 -2.92 -3.91
CA TYR A 176 -11.92 -3.43 -2.86
C TYR A 176 -11.15 -3.69 -1.56
N ASN A 177 -10.01 -4.37 -1.63
CA ASN A 177 -9.13 -4.55 -0.48
C ASN A 177 -8.72 -3.20 0.12
N SER A 178 -8.32 -2.22 -0.70
CA SER A 178 -7.93 -0.89 -0.20
C SER A 178 -9.07 -0.21 0.58
N ALA A 179 -10.31 -0.33 0.12
CA ALA A 179 -11.49 0.20 0.82
C ALA A 179 -11.68 -0.47 2.19
N PHE A 180 -11.62 -1.81 2.24
CA PHE A 180 -11.77 -2.55 3.49
C PHE A 180 -10.60 -2.38 4.45
N VAL A 181 -9.38 -2.16 3.97
CA VAL A 181 -8.20 -1.87 4.80
C VAL A 181 -8.31 -0.47 5.41
N THR A 182 -8.74 0.50 4.63
CA THR A 182 -8.74 1.93 5.03
C THR A 182 -9.94 2.27 5.90
N SER A 183 -11.14 1.78 5.57
CA SER A 183 -12.38 2.15 6.26
C SER A 183 -12.78 1.12 7.31
N GLU A 184 -12.65 1.50 8.59
CA GLU A 184 -13.19 0.75 9.72
C GLU A 184 -14.73 0.75 9.68
N ARG A 185 -15.35 1.86 9.29
CA ARG A 185 -16.80 1.93 9.14
C ARG A 185 -17.31 0.93 8.11
N LEU A 186 -16.62 0.75 6.98
CA LEU A 186 -16.98 -0.25 5.98
C LEU A 186 -16.91 -1.66 6.57
N ARG A 187 -15.83 -1.98 7.31
CA ARG A 187 -15.72 -3.28 8.01
C ARG A 187 -16.85 -3.47 9.03
N LYS A 188 -17.20 -2.45 9.81
CA LYS A 188 -18.31 -2.49 10.79
C LYS A 188 -19.66 -2.71 10.12
N LEU A 189 -19.93 -2.05 8.99
CA LEU A 189 -21.17 -2.24 8.22
C LEU A 189 -21.24 -3.62 7.56
N TRP A 190 -20.09 -4.16 7.16
CA TRP A 190 -19.99 -5.49 6.59
C TRP A 190 -20.25 -6.59 7.62
N ALA A 191 -19.62 -6.49 8.80
CA ALA A 191 -19.76 -7.47 9.88
C ALA A 191 -21.03 -7.28 10.75
N GLN A 192 -21.81 -6.21 10.53
CA GLN A 192 -22.88 -5.79 11.42
C GLN A 192 -23.83 -6.93 11.80
N GLY A 193 -23.93 -7.24 13.10
CA GLY A 193 -24.84 -8.28 13.61
C GLY A 193 -24.49 -9.70 13.15
N GLY A 194 -23.25 -9.96 12.70
CA GLY A 194 -22.82 -11.25 12.17
C GLY A 194 -23.53 -11.68 10.89
N ILE A 195 -24.13 -10.74 10.14
CA ILE A 195 -24.98 -11.08 9.00
C ILE A 195 -24.22 -11.79 7.88
N THR A 196 -23.02 -11.34 7.55
CA THR A 196 -22.18 -11.96 6.51
C THR A 196 -21.76 -13.37 6.90
N THR A 197 -21.55 -13.62 8.20
CA THR A 197 -21.36 -14.97 8.76
C THR A 197 -22.59 -15.85 8.58
N GLN A 198 -23.79 -15.34 8.88
CA GLN A 198 -25.04 -16.08 8.68
C GLN A 198 -25.30 -16.38 7.20
N MET A 199 -25.10 -15.40 6.31
CA MET A 199 -25.25 -15.57 4.86
C MET A 199 -24.22 -16.54 4.29
N SER A 200 -22.99 -16.55 4.82
CA SER A 200 -21.96 -17.50 4.41
C SER A 200 -22.34 -18.95 4.76
N ARG A 201 -22.84 -19.17 5.98
CA ARG A 201 -23.37 -20.49 6.41
C ARG A 201 -24.55 -20.92 5.55
N ASP A 202 -25.54 -20.05 5.37
CA ASP A 202 -26.73 -20.32 4.58
C ASP A 202 -26.41 -20.63 3.10
N THR A 203 -25.45 -19.90 2.51
CA THR A 203 -24.96 -20.16 1.16
C THR A 203 -24.25 -21.51 1.09
N HIS A 204 -23.38 -21.79 2.06
CA HIS A 204 -22.65 -23.06 2.13
C HIS A 204 -23.59 -24.26 2.21
N ASP A 205 -24.57 -24.19 3.12
CA ASP A 205 -25.58 -25.21 3.34
C ASP A 205 -26.49 -25.35 2.12
N SER A 206 -26.88 -24.24 1.51
CA SER A 206 -27.76 -24.26 0.33
C SER A 206 -27.09 -24.90 -0.88
N LEU A 207 -25.81 -24.63 -1.10
CA LEU A 207 -25.03 -25.25 -2.18
C LEU A 207 -24.85 -26.75 -1.93
N ASN A 208 -24.57 -27.18 -0.70
CA ASN A 208 -24.44 -28.59 -0.34
C ASN A 208 -25.76 -29.37 -0.49
N ASN A 209 -26.88 -28.73 -0.16
CA ASN A 209 -28.20 -29.37 -0.19
C ASN A 209 -28.97 -29.12 -1.50
N ASN A 210 -28.36 -28.40 -2.46
CA ASN A 210 -28.98 -27.94 -3.70
C ASN A 210 -30.33 -27.22 -3.48
N THR A 211 -30.39 -26.37 -2.47
CA THR A 211 -31.54 -25.49 -2.18
C THR A 211 -31.30 -24.08 -2.71
N VAL A 212 -32.29 -23.21 -2.56
CA VAL A 212 -32.23 -21.81 -3.01
C VAL A 212 -31.18 -21.05 -2.20
N VAL A 213 -30.16 -20.49 -2.86
CA VAL A 213 -29.04 -19.78 -2.21
C VAL A 213 -29.40 -18.37 -1.75
N ASN A 214 -30.39 -17.73 -2.38
CA ASN A 214 -30.81 -16.35 -2.07
C ASN A 214 -32.32 -16.29 -1.75
N SER A 215 -32.73 -17.07 -0.74
CA SER A 215 -34.13 -17.18 -0.32
C SER A 215 -34.79 -15.83 -0.01
N ALA A 216 -35.98 -15.60 -0.56
CA ALA A 216 -36.79 -14.42 -0.27
C ALA A 216 -37.48 -14.46 1.12
N THR A 217 -37.48 -15.61 1.79
CA THR A 217 -38.14 -15.78 3.09
C THR A 217 -37.16 -15.85 4.26
N THR A 218 -35.88 -16.15 3.98
CA THR A 218 -34.84 -16.15 5.00
C THR A 218 -34.51 -14.71 5.39
N LEU A 219 -34.70 -14.38 6.67
CA LEU A 219 -34.32 -13.08 7.24
C LEU A 219 -33.14 -13.30 8.18
N TYR A 220 -32.11 -12.49 8.00
CA TYR A 220 -30.92 -12.51 8.86
C TYR A 220 -31.07 -11.55 10.04
N SER A 221 -30.03 -11.42 10.88
CA SER A 221 -30.04 -10.63 12.11
C SER A 221 -30.47 -9.17 11.95
N ASN A 222 -30.26 -8.55 10.77
CA ASN A 222 -30.71 -7.20 10.46
C ASN A 222 -32.14 -7.12 9.88
N LYS A 223 -32.90 -8.23 9.90
CA LYS A 223 -34.24 -8.39 9.33
C LYS A 223 -34.32 -8.13 7.82
N ARG A 224 -33.21 -8.30 7.11
CA ARG A 224 -33.15 -8.23 5.64
C ARG A 224 -32.95 -9.61 5.04
N THR A 225 -33.40 -9.78 3.80
CA THR A 225 -33.11 -10.97 2.98
C THR A 225 -31.69 -10.91 2.40
N TYR A 226 -31.26 -12.01 1.78
CA TYR A 226 -29.94 -12.12 1.14
C TYR A 226 -29.71 -10.96 0.15
N ASN A 227 -30.68 -10.79 -0.76
CA ASN A 227 -30.60 -9.81 -1.84
C ASN A 227 -30.64 -8.36 -1.33
N GLN A 228 -31.45 -8.09 -0.30
CA GLN A 228 -31.48 -6.77 0.34
C GLN A 228 -30.16 -6.43 1.03
N ASN A 229 -29.54 -7.41 1.70
CA ASN A 229 -28.23 -7.19 2.32
C ASN A 229 -27.13 -7.02 1.26
N ALA A 230 -27.09 -7.88 0.24
CA ALA A 230 -26.13 -7.79 -0.86
C ALA A 230 -26.16 -6.41 -1.55
N ALA A 231 -27.36 -5.90 -1.86
CA ALA A 231 -27.53 -4.55 -2.41
C ALA A 231 -26.97 -3.47 -1.45
N SER A 232 -27.28 -3.57 -0.16
CA SER A 232 -26.75 -2.63 0.84
C SER A 232 -25.22 -2.66 0.95
N GLN A 233 -24.60 -3.83 0.81
CA GLN A 233 -23.14 -3.95 0.87
C GLN A 233 -22.47 -3.42 -0.41
N GLN A 234 -23.09 -3.59 -1.57
CA GLN A 234 -22.62 -2.97 -2.83
C GLN A 234 -22.66 -1.45 -2.73
N VAL A 235 -23.73 -0.88 -2.17
CA VAL A 235 -23.81 0.55 -1.85
C VAL A 235 -22.67 0.95 -0.90
N ASN A 236 -22.46 0.23 0.20
CA ASN A 236 -21.39 0.55 1.14
C ASN A 236 -20.00 0.57 0.46
N VAL A 237 -19.68 -0.42 -0.37
CA VAL A 237 -18.39 -0.51 -1.08
C VAL A 237 -18.27 0.58 -2.15
N ALA A 238 -19.29 0.77 -2.98
CA ALA A 238 -19.28 1.76 -4.05
C ALA A 238 -19.03 3.17 -3.51
N PHE A 239 -19.76 3.58 -2.48
CA PHE A 239 -19.61 4.92 -1.92
C PHE A 239 -18.35 5.08 -1.07
N ALA A 240 -17.84 4.04 -0.40
CA ALA A 240 -16.52 4.10 0.21
C ALA A 240 -15.44 4.40 -0.84
N LEU A 241 -15.49 3.72 -1.99
CA LEU A 241 -14.58 3.95 -3.11
C LEU A 241 -14.75 5.33 -3.74
N THR A 242 -15.97 5.86 -3.85
CA THR A 242 -16.22 7.23 -4.31
C THR A 242 -15.55 8.27 -3.41
N ILE A 243 -15.63 8.10 -2.08
CA ILE A 243 -14.96 9.02 -1.16
C ILE A 243 -13.43 8.87 -1.25
N MET A 244 -12.91 7.65 -1.42
CA MET A 244 -11.47 7.43 -1.65
C MET A 244 -10.99 8.01 -2.98
N GLU A 245 -11.82 7.97 -4.04
CA GLU A 245 -11.57 8.60 -5.33
C GLU A 245 -11.40 10.12 -5.19
N SER A 246 -12.36 10.77 -4.53
CA SER A 246 -12.30 12.21 -4.26
C SER A 246 -11.05 12.59 -3.49
N GLN A 247 -10.70 11.79 -2.47
CA GLN A 247 -9.50 12.00 -1.66
C GLN A 247 -8.21 11.83 -2.48
N ALA A 248 -8.10 10.79 -3.31
CA ALA A 248 -6.95 10.58 -4.18
C ALA A 248 -6.79 11.72 -5.20
N ARG A 249 -7.90 12.22 -5.75
CA ARG A 249 -7.93 13.38 -6.66
C ARG A 249 -7.45 14.65 -5.97
N ASN A 250 -7.90 14.90 -4.73
CA ASN A 250 -7.48 16.06 -3.93
C ASN A 250 -5.99 16.01 -3.55
N ASP A 251 -5.41 14.81 -3.43
CA ASP A 251 -3.99 14.61 -3.18
C ASP A 251 -3.14 14.65 -4.47
N GLY A 252 -3.76 14.90 -5.63
CA GLY A 252 -3.10 14.98 -6.93
C GLY A 252 -2.78 13.64 -7.59
N ASN A 253 -3.28 12.52 -7.05
CA ASN A 253 -3.06 11.17 -7.58
C ASN A 253 -4.22 10.74 -8.50
N THR A 254 -4.23 11.25 -9.72
CA THR A 254 -5.29 11.00 -10.71
C THR A 254 -5.40 9.53 -11.11
N ALA A 255 -4.27 8.83 -11.27
CA ALA A 255 -4.27 7.42 -11.63
C ALA A 255 -4.95 6.55 -10.56
N LEU A 256 -4.72 6.84 -9.28
CA LEU A 256 -5.39 6.15 -8.18
C LEU A 256 -6.87 6.52 -8.09
N ALA A 257 -7.21 7.80 -8.32
CA ALA A 257 -8.60 8.25 -8.37
C ALA A 257 -9.39 7.49 -9.46
N ASP A 258 -8.84 7.39 -10.68
CA ASP A 258 -9.50 6.69 -11.79
C ASP A 258 -9.68 5.18 -11.49
N LYS A 259 -8.70 4.54 -10.82
CA LYS A 259 -8.85 3.16 -10.32
C LYS A 259 -10.02 3.01 -9.36
N TYR A 260 -10.13 3.88 -8.35
CA TYR A 260 -11.22 3.83 -7.38
C TYR A 260 -12.58 4.15 -8.01
N LYS A 261 -12.62 5.08 -8.96
CA LYS A 261 -13.85 5.37 -9.73
C LYS A 261 -14.35 4.14 -10.49
N ALA A 262 -13.46 3.49 -11.24
CA ALA A 262 -13.80 2.28 -11.99
C ALA A 262 -14.32 1.17 -11.07
N ALA A 263 -13.67 0.95 -9.92
CA ALA A 263 -14.12 -0.03 -8.94
C ALA A 263 -15.47 0.34 -8.29
N ALA A 264 -15.74 1.63 -8.04
CA ALA A 264 -17.03 2.09 -7.52
C ALA A 264 -18.18 1.81 -8.49
N ASN A 265 -17.97 2.13 -9.78
CA ASN A 265 -18.92 1.84 -10.84
C ASN A 265 -19.16 0.33 -11.02
N ALA A 266 -18.11 -0.47 -10.96
CA ALA A 266 -18.22 -1.93 -11.05
C ALA A 266 -19.04 -2.51 -9.89
N ALA A 267 -18.81 -2.03 -8.65
CA ALA A 267 -19.61 -2.41 -7.49
C ALA A 267 -21.09 -2.03 -7.65
N ALA A 268 -21.39 -0.84 -8.18
CA ALA A 268 -22.76 -0.40 -8.47
C ALA A 268 -23.42 -1.18 -9.61
N SER A 269 -22.64 -1.62 -10.61
CA SER A 269 -23.12 -2.37 -11.78
C SER A 269 -23.60 -3.79 -11.45
N PHE A 270 -23.04 -4.39 -10.41
CA PHE A 270 -23.35 -5.76 -10.02
C PHE A 270 -24.86 -5.95 -9.70
N GLN A 271 -25.47 -5.00 -8.97
CA GLN A 271 -26.91 -5.06 -8.65
C GLN A 271 -27.78 -5.07 -9.91
N SER A 272 -27.45 -4.22 -10.87
CA SER A 272 -28.17 -4.10 -12.14
C SER A 272 -28.12 -5.38 -12.95
N THR A 273 -26.98 -6.07 -12.95
CA THR A 273 -26.82 -7.37 -13.60
C THR A 273 -27.61 -8.47 -12.87
N VAL A 274 -27.57 -8.52 -11.54
CA VAL A 274 -28.28 -9.52 -10.74
C VAL A 274 -29.81 -9.36 -10.86
N ASN A 275 -30.32 -8.15 -10.98
CA ASN A 275 -31.75 -7.88 -11.17
C ASN A 275 -32.30 -8.31 -12.54
N GLN A 276 -31.45 -8.77 -13.48
CA GLN A 276 -31.89 -9.30 -14.78
C GLN A 276 -32.00 -10.82 -14.82
N THR A 277 -31.70 -11.50 -13.72
CA THR A 277 -31.61 -12.98 -13.67
C THR A 277 -32.95 -13.71 -13.49
N GLY A 278 -34.08 -13.01 -13.61
CA GLY A 278 -35.41 -13.56 -13.33
C GLY A 278 -36.51 -13.24 -14.35
N ASP A 279 -37.59 -14.03 -14.34
CA ASP A 279 -38.80 -13.74 -15.11
C ASP A 279 -39.76 -12.79 -14.35
N ASP A 280 -39.78 -11.54 -14.81
CA ASP A 280 -40.84 -10.53 -14.82
C ASP A 280 -41.62 -10.08 -13.56
N LYS A 281 -41.53 -10.65 -12.35
CA LYS A 281 -42.27 -10.05 -11.19
C LYS A 281 -41.62 -10.09 -9.81
N LYS A 282 -40.50 -10.77 -9.62
CA LYS A 282 -39.78 -10.83 -8.33
C LYS A 282 -38.28 -10.79 -8.58
N GLN A 283 -37.74 -9.58 -8.74
CA GLN A 283 -36.31 -9.37 -8.93
C GLN A 283 -35.63 -9.03 -7.59
N PRO A 284 -34.42 -9.56 -7.35
CA PRO A 284 -33.76 -10.61 -8.14
C PRO A 284 -34.38 -12.01 -7.91
N ALA A 285 -34.23 -12.91 -8.89
CA ALA A 285 -34.80 -14.25 -8.81
C ALA A 285 -34.16 -15.11 -7.73
N ASN A 286 -34.98 -15.90 -7.04
CA ASN A 286 -34.55 -16.90 -6.07
C ASN A 286 -34.03 -18.13 -6.83
N MET A 287 -32.74 -18.42 -6.76
CA MET A 287 -32.07 -19.46 -7.55
C MET A 287 -31.39 -20.50 -6.66
N THR A 288 -31.35 -21.74 -7.11
CA THR A 288 -30.40 -22.76 -6.64
C THR A 288 -29.03 -22.56 -7.30
N GLY A 289 -27.99 -23.23 -6.82
CA GLY A 289 -26.65 -23.19 -7.44
C GLY A 289 -26.66 -23.57 -8.93
N SER A 290 -27.41 -24.62 -9.31
CA SER A 290 -27.54 -25.02 -10.72
C SER A 290 -28.21 -23.95 -11.58
N GLN A 291 -29.25 -23.30 -11.07
CA GLN A 291 -29.97 -22.24 -11.79
C GLN A 291 -29.09 -21.00 -12.01
N VAL A 292 -28.16 -20.72 -11.08
CA VAL A 292 -27.15 -19.67 -11.30
C VAL A 292 -26.27 -20.03 -12.50
N TYR A 293 -25.81 -21.28 -12.63
CA TYR A 293 -25.00 -21.70 -13.78
C TYR A 293 -25.78 -21.67 -15.09
N ASP A 294 -27.01 -22.14 -15.09
CA ASP A 294 -27.88 -22.10 -16.27
C ASP A 294 -28.10 -20.66 -16.73
N THR A 295 -28.26 -19.73 -15.79
CA THR A 295 -28.38 -18.29 -16.08
C THR A 295 -27.10 -17.74 -16.68
N LEU A 296 -25.94 -18.05 -16.10
CA LEU A 296 -24.63 -17.62 -16.63
C LEU A 296 -24.28 -18.26 -17.98
N ASN A 297 -24.91 -19.37 -18.34
CA ASN A 297 -24.74 -20.03 -19.62
C ASN A 297 -25.79 -19.59 -20.66
N ASN A 298 -26.74 -18.74 -20.29
CA ASN A 298 -27.79 -18.25 -21.18
C ASN A 298 -27.21 -17.24 -22.18
N PRO A 299 -27.24 -17.51 -23.50
CA PRO A 299 -26.71 -16.60 -24.52
C PRO A 299 -27.48 -15.28 -24.62
N MET A 300 -28.69 -15.21 -24.06
CA MET A 300 -29.51 -14.00 -24.05
C MET A 300 -29.24 -13.10 -22.83
N MET A 301 -28.46 -13.57 -21.84
CA MET A 301 -28.07 -12.74 -20.70
C MET A 301 -27.16 -11.59 -21.18
N GLN A 302 -27.45 -10.37 -20.71
CA GLN A 302 -26.59 -9.21 -20.92
C GLN A 302 -26.01 -8.76 -19.60
N LEU A 303 -24.69 -8.53 -19.57
CA LEU A 303 -24.04 -7.89 -18.43
C LEU A 303 -24.36 -6.41 -18.49
N VAL A 304 -24.99 -5.88 -17.44
CA VAL A 304 -25.34 -4.46 -17.36
C VAL A 304 -24.22 -3.72 -16.65
N SER A 305 -23.63 -2.74 -17.33
CA SER A 305 -22.78 -1.75 -16.69
C SER A 305 -23.57 -0.48 -16.39
N VAL A 306 -23.36 0.07 -15.22
CA VAL A 306 -23.80 1.41 -14.85
C VAL A 306 -22.77 2.39 -15.43
N SER A 307 -23.23 3.35 -16.24
CA SER A 307 -22.35 4.38 -16.79
C SER A 307 -21.90 5.36 -15.71
N ASP A 308 -20.81 6.07 -15.94
CA ASP A 308 -20.36 7.17 -15.07
C ASP A 308 -21.48 8.20 -14.82
N GLU A 309 -22.22 8.55 -15.86
CA GLU A 309 -23.32 9.50 -15.78
C GLU A 309 -24.47 8.97 -14.93
N GLN A 310 -24.81 7.69 -15.09
CA GLN A 310 -25.84 7.04 -14.28
C GLN A 310 -25.41 6.94 -12.81
N PHE A 311 -24.16 6.61 -12.53
CA PHE A 311 -23.64 6.52 -11.16
C PHE A 311 -23.59 7.90 -10.48
N ASN A 312 -23.11 8.93 -11.18
CA ASN A 312 -23.14 10.30 -10.68
C ASN A 312 -24.57 10.78 -10.44
N ASN A 313 -25.50 10.41 -11.32
CA ASN A 313 -26.89 10.72 -11.13
C ASN A 313 -27.49 10.05 -9.87
N MET A 314 -27.04 8.86 -9.48
CA MET A 314 -27.44 8.26 -8.19
C MET A 314 -26.96 9.09 -6.99
N ILE A 315 -25.75 9.66 -7.05
CA ILE A 315 -25.23 10.60 -6.04
C ILE A 315 -26.11 11.86 -6.00
N ASP A 316 -26.42 12.42 -7.17
CA ASP A 316 -27.22 13.65 -7.27
C ASP A 316 -28.64 13.43 -6.73
N GLN A 317 -29.28 12.30 -7.08
CA GLN A 317 -30.58 11.90 -6.53
C GLN A 317 -30.52 11.75 -5.00
N ALA A 318 -29.44 11.19 -4.44
CA ALA A 318 -29.30 11.05 -2.99
C ALA A 318 -29.18 12.40 -2.26
N ASN A 319 -28.61 13.41 -2.91
CA ASN A 319 -28.49 14.77 -2.39
C ASN A 319 -29.77 15.60 -2.56
N ASP A 320 -30.62 15.26 -3.53
CA ASP A 320 -31.93 15.88 -3.75
C ASP A 320 -33.01 15.15 -2.94
N ALA A 321 -33.32 15.67 -1.75
CA ALA A 321 -34.15 14.98 -0.77
C ALA A 321 -35.64 14.85 -1.17
N ASP A 322 -36.14 15.68 -2.09
CA ASP A 322 -37.60 15.86 -2.30
C ASP A 322 -38.05 16.00 -3.76
N SER A 323 -37.17 15.81 -4.75
CA SER A 323 -37.61 15.92 -6.15
C SER A 323 -38.41 14.69 -6.57
N LYS A 324 -39.65 14.89 -7.03
CA LYS A 324 -40.40 13.88 -7.80
C LYS A 324 -40.58 14.25 -9.27
N ASP A 325 -40.17 15.45 -9.70
CA ASP A 325 -40.44 15.97 -11.06
C ASP A 325 -39.39 17.01 -11.56
N GLY A 326 -38.16 17.01 -11.04
CA GLY A 326 -37.09 17.94 -11.48
C GLY A 326 -35.66 17.49 -11.13
N GLY A 327 -34.63 18.19 -11.62
CA GLY A 327 -33.24 17.90 -11.23
C GLY A 327 -32.74 16.50 -11.66
N ALA A 328 -32.08 15.78 -10.76
CA ALA A 328 -31.47 14.48 -11.03
C ALA A 328 -32.49 13.40 -11.43
N ASP A 329 -33.70 13.46 -10.88
CA ASP A 329 -34.80 12.56 -11.22
C ASP A 329 -35.25 12.72 -12.68
N ALA A 330 -35.29 13.96 -13.19
CA ALA A 330 -35.67 14.21 -14.58
C ALA A 330 -34.62 13.64 -15.55
N VAL A 331 -33.33 13.78 -15.22
CA VAL A 331 -32.22 13.19 -16.01
C VAL A 331 -32.31 11.67 -15.99
N ALA A 332 -32.64 11.06 -14.84
CA ALA A 332 -32.84 9.62 -14.76
C ALA A 332 -34.02 9.15 -15.62
N ILE A 333 -35.17 9.84 -15.57
CA ILE A 333 -36.35 9.53 -16.41
C ILE A 333 -35.99 9.64 -17.90
N GLU A 334 -35.32 10.72 -18.30
CA GLU A 334 -34.93 10.97 -19.71
C GLU A 334 -34.02 9.87 -20.25
N ASN A 335 -33.10 9.36 -19.43
CA ASN A 335 -32.14 8.32 -19.82
C ASN A 335 -32.61 6.89 -19.51
N GLY A 336 -33.85 6.72 -19.00
CA GLY A 336 -34.38 5.41 -18.62
C GLY A 336 -33.69 4.76 -17.42
N TRP A 337 -33.04 5.56 -16.57
CA TRP A 337 -32.40 5.11 -15.34
C TRP A 337 -33.40 4.97 -14.19
N ARG A 338 -33.02 4.19 -13.18
CA ARG A 338 -33.84 3.97 -11.99
C ARG A 338 -33.91 5.22 -11.12
N ILE A 339 -35.12 5.54 -10.66
CA ILE A 339 -35.33 6.52 -9.59
C ILE A 339 -35.14 5.85 -8.24
N LEU A 340 -34.24 6.41 -7.43
CA LEU A 340 -33.98 5.96 -6.07
C LEU A 340 -35.14 6.33 -5.16
N ASP A 341 -35.56 5.38 -4.33
CA ASP A 341 -36.56 5.65 -3.29
C ASP A 341 -35.96 6.47 -2.11
N ALA A 342 -36.83 6.93 -1.22
CA ALA A 342 -36.43 7.80 -0.11
C ALA A 342 -35.46 7.11 0.88
N ASP A 343 -35.60 5.80 1.08
CA ASP A 343 -34.74 5.05 2.00
C ASP A 343 -33.36 4.81 1.38
N GLU A 344 -33.29 4.56 0.08
CA GLU A 344 -32.06 4.44 -0.69
C GLU A 344 -31.30 5.77 -0.73
N ARG A 345 -31.99 6.89 -1.03
CA ARG A 345 -31.38 8.24 -0.99
C ARG A 345 -30.80 8.56 0.37
N LYS A 346 -31.56 8.27 1.44
CA LYS A 346 -31.10 8.45 2.82
C LYS A 346 -29.88 7.59 3.12
N MET A 347 -29.91 6.31 2.73
CA MET A 347 -28.80 5.39 2.93
C MET A 347 -27.53 5.91 2.24
N ILE A 348 -27.60 6.27 0.97
CA ILE A 348 -26.45 6.76 0.21
C ILE A 348 -25.87 8.01 0.86
N ARG A 349 -26.71 9.01 1.19
CA ARG A 349 -26.29 10.26 1.83
C ARG A 349 -25.61 10.02 3.17
N GLU A 350 -26.19 9.15 4.00
CA GLU A 350 -25.63 8.77 5.28
C GLU A 350 -24.27 8.09 5.11
N ARG A 351 -24.13 7.15 4.16
CA ARG A 351 -22.87 6.44 3.90
C ARG A 351 -21.79 7.40 3.39
N MET A 352 -22.10 8.26 2.44
CA MET A 352 -21.16 9.27 1.94
C MET A 352 -20.67 10.17 3.08
N PHE A 353 -21.58 10.66 3.93
CA PHE A 353 -21.22 11.48 5.08
C PHE A 353 -20.30 10.74 6.06
N LEU A 354 -20.67 9.51 6.44
CA LEU A 354 -19.91 8.72 7.41
C LEU A 354 -18.51 8.35 6.91
N PHE A 355 -18.36 7.97 5.63
CA PHE A 355 -17.06 7.66 5.05
C PHE A 355 -16.20 8.91 4.86
N GLN A 356 -16.80 10.04 4.46
CA GLN A 356 -16.09 11.31 4.35
C GLN A 356 -15.57 11.77 5.72
N GLU A 357 -16.39 11.66 6.77
CA GLU A 357 -16.00 11.98 8.14
C GLU A 357 -14.81 11.13 8.59
N GLU A 358 -14.86 9.81 8.37
CA GLU A 358 -13.78 8.87 8.72
C GLU A 358 -12.48 9.20 7.99
N LEU A 359 -12.50 9.35 6.66
CA LEU A 359 -11.27 9.63 5.90
C LEU A 359 -10.69 11.01 6.25
N THR A 360 -11.55 12.00 6.53
CA THR A 360 -11.09 13.33 6.96
C THR A 360 -10.44 13.26 8.34
N ALA A 361 -11.01 12.50 9.28
CA ALA A 361 -10.42 12.28 10.60
C ALA A 361 -9.05 11.59 10.49
N ILE A 362 -8.94 10.53 9.68
CA ILE A 362 -7.67 9.81 9.45
C ILE A 362 -6.62 10.73 8.80
N LYS A 363 -7.01 11.59 7.86
CA LYS A 363 -6.09 12.56 7.22
C LYS A 363 -5.59 13.63 8.20
N GLY A 364 -6.45 14.05 9.13
CA GLY A 364 -6.10 15.05 10.15
C GLY A 364 -5.04 14.57 11.13
N ILE A 365 -4.92 13.25 11.33
CA ILE A 365 -3.95 12.66 12.26
C ILE A 365 -2.54 12.74 11.66
N GLN A 366 -1.71 13.57 12.29
CA GLN A 366 -0.31 13.71 11.93
C GLN A 366 0.49 12.49 12.40
N PRO A 367 1.54 12.09 11.66
CA PRO A 367 2.49 11.10 12.17
C PRO A 367 3.09 11.57 13.49
N GLU A 368 3.03 10.72 14.51
CA GLU A 368 3.60 10.94 15.82
C GLU A 368 4.97 10.26 15.90
N LEU A 369 5.95 10.92 16.52
CA LEU A 369 7.27 10.34 16.75
C LEU A 369 7.19 9.32 17.89
N LEU A 370 7.44 8.05 17.58
CA LEU A 370 7.47 6.98 18.57
C LEU A 370 8.83 6.89 19.24
N TRP A 371 9.89 6.78 18.43
CA TRP A 371 11.27 6.70 18.89
C TRP A 371 12.20 7.44 17.96
N ALA A 372 13.22 8.07 18.53
CA ALA A 372 14.35 8.62 17.80
C ALA A 372 15.63 8.34 18.59
N GLY A 373 16.73 8.19 17.87
CA GLY A 373 18.02 7.98 18.47
C GLY A 373 19.14 8.06 17.44
N ASP A 374 20.35 7.86 17.92
CA ASP A 374 21.53 7.84 17.07
C ASP A 374 21.73 6.46 16.47
N CYS A 375 22.37 6.45 15.32
CA CYS A 375 22.76 5.23 14.65
C CYS A 375 24.11 5.43 13.95
N GLN A 376 24.88 4.36 13.86
CA GLN A 376 26.23 4.40 13.32
C GLN A 376 26.58 3.17 12.51
N ALA A 377 27.45 3.32 11.53
CA ALA A 377 28.03 2.22 10.78
C ALA A 377 29.53 2.44 10.62
N ASP A 378 30.28 1.37 10.88
CA ASP A 378 31.70 1.31 10.59
C ASP A 378 31.89 0.94 9.11
N LEU A 379 32.61 1.78 8.37
CA LEU A 379 32.87 1.63 6.94
C LEU A 379 34.37 1.39 6.66
N LYS A 380 35.10 0.85 7.65
CA LYS A 380 36.53 0.51 7.57
C LYS A 380 36.88 -0.30 6.34
N GLY A 381 37.90 0.17 5.63
CA GLY A 381 38.49 -0.55 4.49
C GLY A 381 37.70 -0.41 3.20
N MET A 382 36.92 0.67 3.06
CA MET A 382 36.31 1.05 1.79
C MET A 382 37.38 1.32 0.74
N GLU A 383 37.13 0.85 -0.48
CA GLU A 383 38.04 0.99 -1.60
C GLU A 383 37.42 1.90 -2.66
N ALA A 384 38.22 2.73 -3.31
CA ALA A 384 37.79 3.51 -4.45
C ALA A 384 38.85 3.51 -5.54
N THR A 385 38.40 3.51 -6.78
CA THR A 385 39.26 3.66 -7.95
C THR A 385 38.72 4.81 -8.78
N ILE A 386 39.56 5.80 -9.03
CA ILE A 386 39.19 6.99 -9.80
C ILE A 386 40.20 7.18 -10.92
N THR A 387 39.69 7.25 -12.14
CA THR A 387 40.47 7.54 -13.33
C THR A 387 40.14 8.93 -13.81
N VAL A 388 41.18 9.72 -13.99
CA VAL A 388 41.11 11.07 -14.53
C VAL A 388 41.93 11.18 -15.81
N THR A 389 41.47 12.02 -16.71
CA THR A 389 42.10 12.30 -18.00
C THR A 389 42.40 13.79 -18.12
N TYR A 390 43.62 14.11 -18.52
CA TYR A 390 44.06 15.47 -18.78
C TYR A 390 43.64 15.91 -20.19
N ASP A 391 42.79 16.92 -20.26
CA ASP A 391 42.42 17.55 -21.51
C ASP A 391 43.43 18.65 -21.87
N THR A 392 44.18 18.42 -22.93
CA THR A 392 45.19 19.35 -23.45
C THR A 392 44.63 20.64 -24.03
N GLN A 393 43.35 20.67 -24.43
CA GLN A 393 42.71 21.85 -25.01
C GLN A 393 42.25 22.83 -23.93
N THR A 394 41.65 22.31 -22.86
CA THR A 394 41.17 23.11 -21.72
C THR A 394 42.22 23.24 -20.60
N ALA A 395 43.34 22.52 -20.71
CA ALA A 395 44.39 22.44 -19.71
C ALA A 395 43.85 22.04 -18.32
N ALA A 396 42.90 21.10 -18.29
CA ALA A 396 42.20 20.68 -17.08
C ALA A 396 42.10 19.15 -16.96
N TRP A 397 42.10 18.65 -15.73
CA TRP A 397 41.79 17.26 -15.43
C TRP A 397 40.27 17.05 -15.34
N THR A 398 39.79 15.97 -15.93
CA THR A 398 38.39 15.56 -15.87
C THR A 398 38.28 14.11 -15.42
N VAL A 399 37.26 13.77 -14.64
CA VAL A 399 36.99 12.39 -14.23
C VAL A 399 36.39 11.63 -15.40
N SER A 400 37.01 10.54 -15.81
CA SER A 400 36.50 9.64 -16.85
C SER A 400 35.82 8.41 -16.28
N HIS A 401 36.24 7.95 -15.11
CA HIS A 401 35.65 6.84 -14.40
C HIS A 401 35.85 6.97 -12.90
N SER A 402 34.87 6.56 -12.11
CA SER A 402 34.99 6.47 -10.66
C SER A 402 34.12 5.34 -10.13
N GLU A 403 34.67 4.56 -9.22
CA GLU A 403 34.03 3.43 -8.57
C GLU A 403 34.37 3.45 -7.08
N VAL A 404 33.37 3.22 -6.23
CA VAL A 404 33.52 3.11 -4.77
C VAL A 404 32.89 1.81 -4.31
N THR A 405 33.69 0.97 -3.65
CA THR A 405 33.28 -0.33 -3.12
C THR A 405 33.24 -0.25 -1.60
N LEU A 406 32.03 -0.44 -1.04
CA LEU A 406 31.85 -0.54 0.42
C LEU A 406 32.14 -1.96 0.90
N PRO A 407 32.77 -2.11 2.08
CA PRO A 407 32.82 -3.40 2.76
C PRO A 407 31.42 -3.82 3.19
N GLY A 408 31.26 -5.10 3.56
CA GLY A 408 30.05 -5.53 4.26
C GLY A 408 29.93 -4.79 5.60
N PHE A 409 28.93 -3.93 5.74
CA PHE A 409 28.66 -3.20 6.98
C PHE A 409 27.28 -3.53 7.55
N TYR A 410 27.10 -3.20 8.83
CA TYR A 410 25.83 -3.17 9.53
C TYR A 410 25.64 -1.79 10.17
N MET A 411 24.38 -1.37 10.29
CA MET A 411 24.01 -0.16 11.00
C MET A 411 23.63 -0.55 12.43
N GLU A 412 24.38 -0.04 13.40
CA GLU A 412 24.02 -0.09 14.81
C GLU A 412 22.98 0.99 15.08
N VAL A 413 21.83 0.58 15.59
CA VAL A 413 20.73 1.46 15.96
C VAL A 413 20.60 1.42 17.47
N ASP A 414 20.60 2.59 18.12
CA ASP A 414 20.34 2.66 19.56
C ASP A 414 18.86 2.36 19.85
N ASP A 415 18.56 1.12 20.20
CA ASP A 415 17.21 0.62 20.48
C ASP A 415 16.94 0.42 21.97
N ALA A 416 17.77 0.98 22.85
CA ALA A 416 17.72 0.76 24.30
C ALA A 416 16.39 1.18 24.93
N THR A 417 15.73 2.19 24.35
CA THR A 417 14.45 2.73 24.80
C THR A 417 13.24 2.04 24.18
N TRP A 418 13.43 1.10 23.24
CA TRP A 418 12.33 0.44 22.56
C TRP A 418 11.80 -0.71 23.41
N HIS A 419 10.54 -0.58 23.85
CA HIS A 419 9.88 -1.55 24.72
C HIS A 419 8.53 -2.01 24.15
N GLY A 420 8.07 -3.19 24.58
CA GLY A 420 6.78 -3.75 24.19
C GLY A 420 6.77 -4.51 22.87
N LYS A 421 5.58 -4.95 22.44
CA LYS A 421 5.39 -5.75 21.21
C LYS A 421 5.76 -4.97 19.94
N THR A 422 5.38 -3.69 19.89
CA THR A 422 5.69 -2.77 18.79
C THR A 422 7.19 -2.69 18.54
N ALA A 423 7.99 -2.63 19.61
CA ALA A 423 9.45 -2.63 19.52
C ALA A 423 10.00 -3.92 18.90
N ASN A 424 9.45 -5.07 19.24
CA ASN A 424 9.86 -6.35 18.66
C ASN A 424 9.55 -6.43 17.17
N ILE A 425 8.39 -5.93 16.75
CA ILE A 425 8.02 -5.83 15.33
C ILE A 425 9.02 -4.95 14.59
N VAL A 426 9.34 -3.78 15.14
CA VAL A 426 10.33 -2.86 14.54
C VAL A 426 11.68 -3.53 14.39
N ARG A 427 12.21 -4.19 15.43
CA ARG A 427 13.49 -4.90 15.38
C ARG A 427 13.50 -5.98 14.31
N GLU A 428 12.47 -6.82 14.29
CA GLU A 428 12.33 -7.90 13.31
C GLU A 428 12.27 -7.34 11.88
N ARG A 429 11.51 -6.27 11.65
CA ARG A 429 11.36 -5.69 10.32
C ARG A 429 12.65 -5.00 9.87
N LEU A 430 13.26 -4.16 10.71
CA LEU A 430 14.54 -3.50 10.38
C LEU A 430 15.65 -4.50 10.07
N ALA A 431 15.73 -5.61 10.79
CA ALA A 431 16.71 -6.67 10.52
C ALA A 431 16.53 -7.33 9.15
N ASN A 432 15.29 -7.38 8.64
CA ASN A 432 14.93 -8.09 7.41
C ASN A 432 14.81 -7.18 6.17
N ILE A 433 14.89 -5.85 6.30
CA ILE A 433 14.71 -4.94 5.17
C ILE A 433 16.03 -4.80 4.37
N HIS A 434 16.25 -5.75 3.47
CA HIS A 434 17.38 -5.74 2.54
C HIS A 434 17.39 -4.51 1.61
N PHE A 435 16.21 -4.03 1.19
CA PHE A 435 16.10 -2.88 0.29
C PHE A 435 16.70 -1.59 0.88
N VAL A 436 16.49 -1.35 2.17
CA VAL A 436 17.02 -0.18 2.89
C VAL A 436 18.53 -0.22 2.92
N LYS A 437 19.11 -1.41 3.16
CA LYS A 437 20.55 -1.60 3.10
C LYS A 437 21.11 -1.25 1.72
N SER A 438 20.49 -1.74 0.65
CA SER A 438 20.92 -1.45 -0.73
C SER A 438 20.81 0.05 -1.07
N LEU A 439 19.73 0.70 -0.64
CA LEU A 439 19.51 2.13 -0.88
C LEU A 439 20.49 3.00 -0.09
N LEU A 440 20.78 2.63 1.16
CA LEU A 440 21.78 3.28 1.99
C LEU A 440 23.19 3.10 1.39
N GLN A 441 23.55 1.89 0.96
CA GLN A 441 24.80 1.60 0.28
C GLN A 441 24.97 2.46 -0.97
N SER A 442 23.96 2.51 -1.84
CA SER A 442 23.99 3.35 -3.04
C SER A 442 24.16 4.84 -2.70
N LYS A 443 23.45 5.35 -1.69
CA LYS A 443 23.59 6.74 -1.23
C LYS A 443 25.01 7.05 -0.71
N ILE A 444 25.57 6.18 0.12
CA ILE A 444 26.92 6.35 0.67
C ILE A 444 27.94 6.32 -0.47
N GLN A 445 27.85 5.33 -1.38
CA GLN A 445 28.76 5.19 -2.53
C GLN A 445 28.74 6.43 -3.41
N SER A 446 27.57 6.85 -3.89
CA SER A 446 27.45 8.04 -4.74
C SER A 446 27.92 9.31 -4.02
N GLY A 447 27.65 9.41 -2.72
CA GLY A 447 28.11 10.50 -1.88
C GLY A 447 29.63 10.61 -1.82
N ILE A 448 30.28 9.51 -1.45
CA ILE A 448 31.74 9.44 -1.31
C ILE A 448 32.43 9.60 -2.66
N GLN A 449 31.89 8.98 -3.71
CA GLN A 449 32.33 9.17 -5.08
C GLN A 449 32.38 10.66 -5.45
N SER A 450 31.29 11.39 -5.22
CA SER A 450 31.25 12.82 -5.54
C SER A 450 32.29 13.65 -4.79
N ILE A 451 32.57 13.34 -3.52
CA ILE A 451 33.64 14.01 -2.75
C ILE A 451 35.01 13.68 -3.33
N LEU A 452 35.29 12.39 -3.57
CA LEU A 452 36.59 11.94 -4.04
C LEU A 452 36.90 12.49 -5.43
N GLU A 453 35.93 12.50 -6.35
CA GLU A 453 36.06 13.10 -7.68
C GLU A 453 36.47 14.57 -7.58
N LYS A 454 35.79 15.35 -6.72
CA LYS A 454 36.10 16.76 -6.48
C LYS A 454 37.51 16.94 -5.91
N VAL A 455 37.86 16.20 -4.86
CA VAL A 455 39.14 16.34 -4.16
C VAL A 455 40.31 15.90 -5.03
N ILE A 456 40.16 14.84 -5.83
CA ILE A 456 41.20 14.37 -6.74
C ILE A 456 41.50 15.42 -7.80
N VAL A 457 40.48 15.98 -8.45
CA VAL A 457 40.68 17.02 -9.48
C VAL A 457 41.35 18.27 -8.89
N GLN A 458 41.01 18.65 -7.66
CA GLN A 458 41.64 19.78 -6.96
C GLN A 458 43.09 19.50 -6.51
N SER A 459 43.45 18.22 -6.34
CA SER A 459 44.76 17.80 -5.82
C SER A 459 45.77 17.53 -6.92
N LEU A 460 45.38 17.57 -8.19
CA LEU A 460 46.25 17.38 -9.37
C LEU A 460 46.62 18.73 -9.97
#